data_AF-A0A1V9YNJ3-F1
#
_entry.id   AF-A0A1V9YNJ3-F1
#
_cell.length_a   1.000
_cell.length_b   1.000
_cell.length_c   1.000
_cell.angle_alpha   90.00
_cell.angle_beta   90.00
_cell.angle_gamma   90.00
#
_symmetry.space_group_name_H-M   'P 1'
#
loop_
_entity.id
_entity.type
_entity.pdbx_description
1 polymer ?
#
loop_
_entity_poly.entity_id
_entity_poly.type
_entity_poly.pdbx_seq_one_letter_code
_entity_poly.pdbx_strand_id
1 'polypeptide(L)'
;MNPDAFVADMFDLSSFDYSLQWSSEEDALYQSLLKASPPQSPEEEQPKQHSKNYLVLKKYRTKKRQERDELKKAALELEDRLKRLHQAKELKDILHPPGKWQQLAVKERLLEQKAKLENQKLRELVQDHMMTAQILANVLEKTREQTKAMTFLYADDEKWKRLILVCDPVLRTSAMHQMLDREYEITDSSLVEAGLIDVSGEVQRHVSKYLHNGTLEFQTVVYSRAYIPIDSVIESVWKVMQGTAVGVPSLNRRSKEVFVVDTNTVYVDGWLTHPLGNFQRRVLCKKYINAAHKGTIVCRSIEDDELMPYNNEPPFSREVSWLTVEVNNNGWTDLKFFEKFRPSHWSETNIPTSHWIKAFEEGSQLMRDAVKGYIYNQGQVETHQL
;
A
#
# COMPACT_ATOMS: atom_id res chain seq x y z
N MET A 1 -34.47 23.97 -8.67
CA MET A 1 -33.58 24.52 -7.62
C MET A 1 -32.26 24.81 -8.29
N ASN A 2 -31.79 26.06 -8.19
CA ASN A 2 -30.69 26.58 -9.00
C ASN A 2 -29.34 26.22 -8.34
N PRO A 3 -28.43 25.47 -8.99
CA PRO A 3 -27.17 25.00 -8.38
C PRO A 3 -26.20 26.14 -8.02
N ASP A 4 -26.33 27.30 -8.68
CA ASP A 4 -25.49 28.48 -8.41
C ASP A 4 -25.83 29.18 -7.08
N ALA A 5 -27.02 28.94 -6.53
CA ALA A 5 -27.41 29.48 -5.23
C ALA A 5 -26.73 28.74 -4.06
N PHE A 6 -26.30 27.50 -4.25
CA PHE A 6 -25.67 26.69 -3.20
C PHE A 6 -24.18 27.02 -3.04
N VAL A 7 -23.50 27.37 -4.14
CA VAL A 7 -22.09 27.73 -4.13
C VAL A 7 -21.88 29.13 -3.55
N ALA A 8 -22.82 30.06 -3.78
CA ALA A 8 -22.78 31.40 -3.18
C ALA A 8 -22.96 31.36 -1.64
N ASP A 9 -23.73 30.40 -1.12
CA ASP A 9 -23.94 30.20 0.32
C ASP A 9 -22.71 29.59 1.00
N MET A 10 -21.94 28.75 0.28
CA MET A 10 -20.74 28.08 0.81
C MET A 10 -19.53 29.02 0.97
N PHE A 11 -19.55 30.19 0.32
CA PHE A 11 -18.52 31.23 0.43
C PHE A 11 -19.01 32.49 1.15
N ASP A 12 -20.19 32.45 1.77
CA ASP A 12 -20.62 33.52 2.66
C ASP A 12 -19.79 33.47 3.94
N LEU A 13 -18.68 34.23 3.94
CA LEU A 13 -17.78 34.40 5.09
C LEU A 13 -18.48 35.02 6.31
N SER A 14 -19.72 35.49 6.17
CA SER A 14 -20.56 35.93 7.28
C SER A 14 -21.28 34.78 8.01
N SER A 15 -21.36 33.60 7.41
CA SER A 15 -21.97 32.39 8.00
C SER A 15 -21.01 31.56 8.85
N PHE A 16 -19.69 31.81 8.73
CA PHE A 16 -18.72 31.28 9.68
C PHE A 16 -18.90 32.04 10.99
N ASP A 17 -19.65 31.42 11.89
CA ASP A 17 -19.64 31.78 13.30
C ASP A 17 -18.21 31.54 13.80
N TYR A 18 -17.35 32.55 13.64
CA TYR A 18 -16.04 32.64 14.29
C TYR A 18 -16.31 32.80 15.78
N SER A 19 -16.83 31.73 16.39
CA SER A 19 -16.78 31.56 17.83
C SER A 19 -15.31 31.35 18.14
N LEU A 20 -14.61 32.45 18.45
CA LEU A 20 -13.44 32.36 19.30
C LEU A 20 -13.91 31.62 20.56
N GLN A 21 -13.64 30.33 20.65
CA GLN A 21 -13.90 29.57 21.85
C GLN A 21 -12.78 29.92 22.82
N TRP A 22 -13.03 30.94 23.63
CA TRP A 22 -12.20 31.27 24.77
C TRP A 22 -12.23 30.05 25.71
N SER A 23 -11.08 29.67 26.26
CA SER A 23 -11.09 28.72 27.38
C SER A 23 -11.94 29.28 28.53
N SER A 24 -12.46 28.43 29.42
CA SER A 24 -13.32 28.88 30.54
C SER A 24 -12.65 29.95 31.42
N GLU A 25 -11.31 29.94 31.52
CA GLU A 25 -10.51 30.96 32.19
C GLU A 25 -10.43 32.29 31.41
N GLU A 26 -10.37 32.20 30.08
CA GLU A 26 -10.32 33.31 29.14
C GLU A 26 -11.69 34.00 29.01
N ASP A 27 -12.80 33.24 29.03
CA ASP A 27 -14.16 33.76 29.11
C ASP A 27 -14.39 34.51 30.42
N ALA A 28 -13.94 33.95 31.55
CA ALA A 28 -14.02 34.61 32.84
C ALA A 28 -13.23 35.93 32.87
N LEU A 29 -12.09 35.99 32.19
CA LEU A 29 -11.28 37.19 32.03
C LEU A 29 -11.94 38.22 31.09
N TYR A 30 -12.48 37.78 29.96
CA TYR A 30 -13.17 38.64 29.00
C TYR A 30 -14.42 39.28 29.61
N GLN A 31 -15.22 38.49 30.34
CA GLN A 31 -16.37 38.98 31.11
C GLN A 31 -15.97 39.96 32.22
N SER A 32 -14.77 39.80 32.82
CA SER A 32 -14.25 40.74 33.82
C SER A 32 -13.80 42.09 33.23
N LEU A 33 -13.38 42.10 31.96
CA LEU A 33 -12.99 43.30 31.22
C LEU A 33 -14.20 44.07 30.70
N LEU A 34 -15.25 43.36 30.23
CA LEU A 34 -16.50 43.97 29.75
C LEU A 34 -17.29 44.68 30.87
N LYS A 35 -17.12 44.27 32.13
CA LYS A 35 -17.72 44.94 33.29
C LYS A 35 -17.02 46.26 33.69
N ALA A 36 -15.89 46.61 33.08
CA ALA A 36 -15.26 47.92 33.26
C ALA A 36 -15.83 48.93 32.24
N SER A 37 -16.90 49.62 32.64
CA SER A 37 -17.57 50.67 31.85
C SER A 37 -16.67 51.86 31.48
N PRO A 38 -16.99 52.63 30.41
CA PRO A 38 -16.21 53.80 30.00
C PRO A 38 -16.30 54.95 31.02
N PRO A 39 -15.31 55.86 31.08
CA PRO A 39 -15.29 56.94 32.05
C PRO A 39 -16.34 58.01 31.71
N GLN A 40 -17.25 58.28 32.65
CA GLN A 40 -17.93 59.58 32.73
C GLN A 40 -16.94 60.59 33.34
N SER A 41 -16.94 61.82 32.82
CA SER A 41 -16.03 62.93 33.18
C SER A 41 -16.13 63.37 34.66
N PRO A 42 -15.29 64.31 35.13
CA PRO A 42 -14.13 64.04 35.94
C PRO A 42 -14.30 64.64 37.35
N GLU A 43 -14.49 63.81 38.36
CA GLU A 43 -14.31 64.23 39.74
C GLU A 43 -13.91 63.03 40.60
N GLU A 44 -12.88 63.27 41.41
CA GLU A 44 -12.37 62.45 42.52
C GLU A 44 -11.50 61.22 42.17
N GLU A 45 -10.25 61.33 42.66
CA GLU A 45 -9.18 60.34 42.62
C GLU A 45 -9.59 59.00 43.26
N GLN A 46 -9.96 58.02 42.44
CA GLN A 46 -10.02 56.62 42.87
C GLN A 46 -8.89 55.79 42.25
N PRO A 47 -7.96 55.22 43.05
CA PRO A 47 -6.86 54.44 42.53
C PRO A 47 -7.25 52.99 42.26
N LYS A 48 -6.93 52.50 41.04
CA LYS A 48 -6.41 51.14 40.77
C LYS A 48 -7.38 49.95 40.63
N GLN A 49 -8.55 50.05 39.99
CA GLN A 49 -9.26 48.83 39.52
C GLN A 49 -8.77 48.33 38.15
N HIS A 50 -8.50 49.23 37.19
CA HIS A 50 -7.95 48.87 35.87
C HIS A 50 -6.55 48.20 35.94
N SER A 51 -5.83 48.43 37.05
CA SER A 51 -4.52 47.85 37.33
C SER A 51 -4.57 46.35 37.62
N LYS A 52 -5.61 45.85 38.30
CA LYS A 52 -5.70 44.44 38.71
C LYS A 52 -5.93 43.52 37.50
N ASN A 53 -6.85 43.86 36.60
CA ASN A 53 -7.12 43.06 35.40
C ASN A 53 -5.93 43.03 34.44
N TYR A 54 -5.25 44.18 34.26
CA TYR A 54 -4.00 44.24 33.50
C TYR A 54 -2.89 43.36 34.12
N LEU A 55 -2.77 43.36 35.45
CA LEU A 55 -1.80 42.52 36.17
C LEU A 55 -2.12 41.02 36.04
N VAL A 56 -3.40 40.64 36.07
CA VAL A 56 -3.82 39.23 35.86
C VAL A 56 -3.54 38.79 34.43
N LEU A 57 -3.88 39.61 33.42
CA LEU A 57 -3.59 39.31 32.01
C LEU A 57 -2.08 39.21 31.76
N LYS A 58 -1.29 40.10 32.38
CA LYS A 58 0.17 40.08 32.33
C LYS A 58 0.72 38.81 32.97
N LYS A 59 0.22 38.40 34.14
CA LYS A 59 0.61 37.14 34.80
C LYS A 59 0.25 35.92 33.94
N TYR A 60 -0.95 35.87 33.37
CA TYR A 60 -1.39 34.79 32.49
C TYR A 60 -0.50 34.67 31.24
N ARG A 61 -0.27 35.79 30.53
CA ARG A 61 0.63 35.84 29.37
C ARG A 61 2.07 35.43 29.73
N THR A 62 2.52 35.79 30.93
CA THR A 62 3.86 35.40 31.42
C THR A 62 3.92 33.91 31.71
N LYS A 63 2.89 33.35 32.36
CA LYS A 63 2.75 31.90 32.62
C LYS A 63 2.72 31.10 31.31
N LYS A 64 1.91 31.51 30.33
CA LYS A 64 1.85 30.86 29.01
C LYS A 64 3.18 30.95 28.24
N ARG A 65 3.92 32.06 28.36
CA ARG A 65 5.27 32.17 27.80
C ARG A 65 6.24 31.22 28.48
N GLN A 66 6.20 31.14 29.82
CA GLN A 66 7.02 30.20 30.60
C GLN A 66 6.70 28.75 30.24
N GLU A 67 5.43 28.35 30.20
CA GLU A 67 4.99 27.02 29.75
C GLU A 67 5.52 26.70 28.34
N ARG A 68 5.42 27.64 27.41
CA ARG A 68 5.93 27.44 26.04
C ARG A 68 7.45 27.31 26.00
N ASP A 69 8.17 28.10 26.80
CA ASP A 69 9.63 28.06 26.84
C ASP A 69 10.14 26.79 27.55
N GLU A 70 9.42 26.29 28.56
CA GLU A 70 9.65 24.99 29.19
C GLU A 70 9.42 23.84 28.20
N LEU A 71 8.30 23.85 27.46
CA LEU A 71 8.02 22.86 26.42
C LEU A 71 9.09 22.87 25.32
N LYS A 72 9.59 24.05 24.92
CA LYS A 72 10.70 24.16 23.96
C LYS A 72 11.99 23.57 24.50
N LYS A 73 12.32 23.82 25.76
CA LYS A 73 13.51 23.21 26.41
C LYS A 73 13.37 21.69 26.48
N ALA A 74 12.20 21.20 26.88
CA ALA A 74 11.92 19.77 26.93
C ALA A 74 11.99 19.12 25.54
N ALA A 75 11.48 19.78 24.50
CA ALA A 75 11.60 19.32 23.12
C ALA A 75 13.06 19.22 22.67
N LEU A 76 13.88 20.26 22.94
CA LEU A 76 15.31 20.24 22.62
C LEU A 76 16.06 19.13 23.37
N GLU A 77 15.75 18.92 24.65
CA GLU A 77 16.36 17.85 25.45
C GLU A 77 15.99 16.46 24.91
N LEU A 78 14.73 16.26 24.53
CA LEU A 78 14.27 15.02 23.91
C LEU A 78 14.91 14.79 22.54
N GLU A 79 15.04 15.83 21.71
CA GLU A 79 15.75 15.75 20.44
C GLU A 79 17.22 15.36 20.61
N ASP A 80 17.92 15.95 21.60
CA ASP A 80 19.31 15.61 21.89
C ASP A 80 19.44 14.18 22.42
N ARG A 81 18.51 13.75 23.29
CA ARG A 81 18.46 12.37 23.78
C ARG A 81 18.19 11.38 22.65
N LEU A 82 17.30 11.71 21.72
CA LEU A 82 17.03 10.90 20.53
C LEU A 82 18.29 10.79 19.65
N LYS A 83 18.98 11.91 19.40
CA LYS A 83 20.23 11.90 18.62
C LYS A 83 21.28 11.00 19.26
N ARG A 84 21.48 11.07 20.58
CA ARG A 84 22.42 10.20 21.30
C ARG A 84 22.04 8.72 21.20
N LEU A 85 20.75 8.40 21.35
CA LEU A 85 20.26 7.03 21.21
C LEU A 85 20.42 6.51 19.77
N HIS A 86 20.17 7.35 18.77
CA HIS A 86 20.43 7.02 17.36
C HIS A 86 21.91 6.72 17.11
N GLN A 87 22.81 7.60 17.55
CA GLN A 87 24.26 7.39 17.42
C GLN A 87 24.74 6.13 18.14
N ALA A 88 24.25 5.88 19.36
CA ALA A 88 24.60 4.67 20.10
C ALA A 88 24.09 3.40 19.41
N LYS A 89 22.89 3.46 18.80
CA LYS A 89 22.34 2.36 18.01
C LYS A 89 23.15 2.14 16.73
N GLU A 90 23.49 3.19 15.99
CA GLU A 90 24.31 3.10 14.78
C GLU A 90 25.68 2.48 15.07
N LEU A 91 26.35 2.91 16.14
CA LEU A 91 27.62 2.30 16.57
C LEU A 91 27.45 0.83 16.93
N LYS A 92 26.36 0.47 17.61
CA LYS A 92 26.05 -0.93 17.92
C LYS A 92 25.79 -1.74 16.66
N ASP A 93 25.05 -1.21 15.71
CA ASP A 93 24.72 -1.87 14.44
C ASP A 93 25.96 -2.01 13.54
N ILE A 94 26.95 -1.10 13.64
CA ILE A 94 28.26 -1.24 12.98
C ILE A 94 29.07 -2.37 13.60
N LEU A 95 29.15 -2.42 14.95
CA LEU A 95 29.93 -3.44 15.66
C LEU A 95 29.27 -4.83 15.61
N HIS A 96 27.94 -4.87 15.64
CA HIS A 96 27.12 -6.08 15.64
C HIS A 96 25.92 -5.86 14.71
N PRO A 97 26.10 -6.11 13.40
CA PRO A 97 25.01 -5.97 12.43
C PRO A 97 23.78 -6.75 12.86
N PRO A 98 22.58 -6.14 12.82
CA PRO A 98 21.36 -6.83 13.24
C PRO A 98 21.12 -8.05 12.37
N GLY A 99 20.79 -9.18 13.00
CA GLY A 99 20.51 -10.43 12.29
C GLY A 99 19.31 -10.28 11.35
N LYS A 100 19.24 -11.13 10.31
CA LYS A 100 18.16 -11.12 9.30
C LYS A 100 16.76 -11.07 9.92
N TRP A 101 16.47 -11.94 10.88
CA TRP A 101 15.18 -11.95 11.58
C TRP A 101 14.93 -10.72 12.45
N GLN A 102 15.97 -10.12 13.02
CA GLN A 102 15.84 -8.89 13.78
C GLN A 102 15.42 -7.74 12.85
N GLN A 103 16.03 -7.64 11.67
CA GLN A 103 15.65 -6.64 10.66
C GLN A 103 14.21 -6.84 10.19
N LEU A 104 13.84 -8.09 9.86
CA LEU A 104 12.48 -8.46 9.46
C LEU A 104 11.45 -8.14 10.54
N ALA A 105 11.72 -8.52 11.79
CA ALA A 105 10.81 -8.27 12.91
C ALA A 105 10.60 -6.77 13.16
N VAL A 106 11.66 -5.95 13.03
CA VAL A 106 11.54 -4.49 13.14
C VAL A 106 10.69 -3.93 12.00
N LYS A 107 10.94 -4.36 10.76
CA LYS A 107 10.17 -3.93 9.59
C LYS A 107 8.69 -4.32 9.72
N GLU A 108 8.41 -5.56 10.12
CA GLU A 108 7.05 -6.05 10.30
C GLU A 108 6.30 -5.28 11.39
N ARG A 109 6.97 -4.97 12.51
CA ARG A 109 6.39 -4.16 13.59
C ARG A 109 6.01 -2.75 13.11
N LEU A 110 6.82 -2.13 12.27
CA LEU A 110 6.51 -0.81 11.70
C LEU A 110 5.30 -0.88 10.76
N LEU A 111 5.24 -1.91 9.91
CA LEU A 111 4.08 -2.15 9.03
C LEU A 111 2.80 -2.39 9.84
N GLU A 112 2.87 -3.18 10.90
CA GLU A 112 1.75 -3.44 11.81
C GLU A 112 1.25 -2.14 12.46
N GLN A 113 2.16 -1.29 12.95
CA GLN A 113 1.80 0.00 13.54
C GLN A 113 1.11 0.93 12.52
N LYS A 114 1.65 1.01 11.30
CA LYS A 114 1.04 1.78 10.20
C LYS A 114 -0.37 1.28 9.89
N ALA A 115 -0.54 -0.04 9.76
CA ALA A 115 -1.84 -0.66 9.50
C ALA A 115 -2.84 -0.45 10.64
N LYS A 116 -2.39 -0.45 11.91
CA LYS A 116 -3.27 -0.16 13.06
C LYS A 116 -3.76 1.28 13.07
N LEU A 117 -2.87 2.25 12.80
CA LEU A 117 -3.24 3.66 12.71
C LEU A 117 -4.22 3.91 11.55
N GLU A 118 -3.97 3.31 10.39
CA GLU A 118 -4.88 3.42 9.25
C GLU A 118 -6.25 2.78 9.55
N ASN A 119 -6.27 1.58 10.13
CA ASN A 119 -7.52 0.92 10.53
C ASN A 119 -8.29 1.74 11.57
N GLN A 120 -7.60 2.39 12.52
CA GLN A 120 -8.25 3.28 13.46
C GLN A 120 -8.89 4.47 12.73
N LYS A 121 -8.14 5.14 11.85
CA LYS A 121 -8.66 6.24 11.03
C LYS A 121 -9.86 5.81 10.17
N LEU A 122 -9.79 4.62 9.56
CA LEU A 122 -10.90 4.07 8.77
C LEU A 122 -12.13 3.78 9.64
N ARG A 123 -11.94 3.27 10.87
CA ARG A 123 -13.05 3.06 11.81
C ARG A 123 -13.69 4.37 12.27
N GLU A 124 -12.88 5.40 12.54
CA GLU A 124 -13.35 6.74 12.87
C GLU A 124 -14.17 7.31 11.70
N LEU A 125 -13.65 7.26 10.47
CA LEU A 125 -14.38 7.68 9.27
C LEU A 125 -15.69 6.90 9.07
N VAL A 126 -15.69 5.58 9.29
CA VAL A 126 -16.90 4.77 9.21
C VAL A 126 -17.90 5.17 10.27
N GLN A 127 -17.48 5.45 11.51
CA GLN A 127 -18.35 5.92 12.59
C GLN A 127 -18.93 7.30 12.28
N ASP A 128 -18.11 8.23 11.80
CA ASP A 128 -18.53 9.59 11.41
C ASP A 128 -19.58 9.53 10.28
N HIS A 129 -19.39 8.62 9.32
CA HIS A 129 -20.33 8.41 8.23
C HIS A 129 -21.48 7.44 8.56
N MET A 130 -21.47 6.77 9.73
CA MET A 130 -22.51 5.83 10.13
C MET A 130 -23.85 6.54 10.34
N MET A 131 -23.81 7.77 10.87
CA MET A 131 -24.99 8.61 11.05
C MET A 131 -25.60 9.03 9.70
N THR A 132 -24.77 9.27 8.69
CA THR A 132 -25.20 9.56 7.31
C THR A 132 -25.71 8.30 6.59
N ALA A 133 -25.05 7.15 6.83
CA ALA A 133 -25.42 5.86 6.27
C ALA A 133 -26.74 5.33 6.84
N GLN A 134 -27.08 5.62 8.10
CA GLN A 134 -28.38 5.26 8.70
C GLN A 134 -29.56 5.97 7.99
N ILE A 135 -29.35 7.22 7.55
CA ILE A 135 -30.33 8.00 6.79
C ILE A 135 -30.44 7.49 5.35
N LEU A 136 -29.30 7.09 4.75
CA LEU A 136 -29.24 6.53 3.39
C LEU A 136 -29.66 5.05 3.32
N ALA A 137 -29.65 4.29 4.42
CA ALA A 137 -30.03 2.88 4.47
C ALA A 137 -31.45 2.62 3.95
N ASN A 138 -32.37 3.58 4.14
CA ASN A 138 -33.73 3.52 3.59
C ASN A 138 -33.79 3.76 2.06
N VAL A 139 -32.71 4.26 1.46
CA VAL A 139 -32.56 4.47 0.00
C VAL A 139 -31.69 3.36 -0.63
N LEU A 140 -30.88 2.65 0.17
CA LEU A 140 -29.80 1.75 -0.28
C LEU A 140 -30.22 0.33 -0.71
N GLU A 141 -31.45 -0.13 -0.47
CA GLU A 141 -31.93 -1.42 -1.01
C GLU A 141 -31.90 -1.44 -2.55
N LYS A 142 -31.92 -0.27 -3.20
CA LYS A 142 -31.80 -0.11 -4.66
C LYS A 142 -30.35 -0.02 -5.17
N THR A 143 -29.36 -0.07 -4.28
CA THR A 143 -28.04 0.57 -4.52
C THR A 143 -26.88 -0.43 -4.49
N ARG A 144 -27.15 -1.73 -4.40
CA ARG A 144 -26.13 -2.78 -4.55
C ARG A 144 -25.49 -2.79 -5.95
N GLU A 145 -26.18 -2.26 -6.95
CA GLU A 145 -25.66 -2.06 -8.31
C GLU A 145 -24.82 -0.77 -8.45
N GLN A 146 -24.97 0.20 -7.54
CA GLN A 146 -24.24 1.49 -7.60
C GLN A 146 -22.88 1.49 -6.90
N THR A 147 -22.44 0.39 -6.28
CA THR A 147 -21.10 0.30 -5.68
C THR A 147 -19.98 0.51 -6.72
N LYS A 148 -20.25 0.21 -8.00
CA LYS A 148 -19.37 0.60 -9.12
C LYS A 148 -19.39 2.12 -9.39
N ALA A 149 -20.52 2.78 -9.19
CA ALA A 149 -20.70 4.22 -9.40
C ALA A 149 -20.06 5.07 -8.28
N MET A 150 -19.91 4.54 -7.06
CA MET A 150 -19.19 5.23 -5.98
C MET A 150 -17.69 5.42 -6.23
N THR A 151 -17.11 4.70 -7.19
CA THR A 151 -15.72 4.90 -7.61
C THR A 151 -15.51 6.30 -8.21
N PHE A 152 -16.55 6.91 -8.78
CA PHE A 152 -16.53 8.28 -9.30
C PHE A 152 -16.39 9.36 -8.22
N LEU A 153 -16.68 9.02 -6.95
CA LEU A 153 -16.60 9.97 -5.83
C LEU A 153 -15.18 10.13 -5.28
N TYR A 154 -14.22 9.30 -5.71
CA TYR A 154 -12.83 9.45 -5.33
C TYR A 154 -12.14 10.41 -6.29
N ALA A 155 -11.30 11.29 -5.73
CA ALA A 155 -10.40 12.08 -6.54
C ALA A 155 -9.52 11.14 -7.39
N ASP A 156 -9.27 11.52 -8.63
CA ASP A 156 -8.60 10.66 -9.63
C ASP A 156 -7.20 10.23 -9.17
N ASP A 157 -6.55 11.01 -8.33
CA ASP A 157 -5.25 10.76 -7.72
C ASP A 157 -5.26 9.66 -6.65
N GLU A 158 -6.42 9.26 -6.12
CA GLU A 158 -6.55 8.21 -5.10
C GLU A 158 -7.04 6.86 -5.66
N LYS A 159 -7.56 6.84 -6.89
CA LYS A 159 -8.10 5.62 -7.53
C LYS A 159 -7.10 4.47 -7.59
N TRP A 160 -5.80 4.77 -7.64
CA TRP A 160 -4.76 3.74 -7.67
C TRP A 160 -4.74 2.85 -6.42
N LYS A 161 -5.20 3.35 -5.27
CA LYS A 161 -5.28 2.58 -4.01
C LYS A 161 -6.20 1.36 -4.18
N ARG A 162 -7.20 1.48 -5.06
CA ARG A 162 -8.15 0.42 -5.47
C ARG A 162 -7.71 -0.35 -6.70
N LEU A 163 -6.48 -0.16 -7.16
CA LEU A 163 -5.91 -0.80 -8.35
C LEU A 163 -6.62 -0.39 -9.65
N ILE A 164 -7.09 0.86 -9.72
CA ILE A 164 -7.75 1.42 -10.90
C ILE A 164 -6.78 2.36 -11.61
N LEU A 165 -6.62 2.18 -12.92
CA LEU A 165 -5.84 3.07 -13.77
C LEU A 165 -6.74 4.07 -14.48
N VAL A 166 -6.40 5.35 -14.34
CA VAL A 166 -7.13 6.48 -14.94
C VAL A 166 -6.70 6.76 -16.38
N CYS A 167 -7.50 7.56 -17.09
CA CYS A 167 -7.18 8.05 -18.43
C CYS A 167 -6.02 9.06 -18.48
N ASP A 168 -5.87 9.92 -17.48
CA ASP A 168 -4.80 10.93 -17.45
C ASP A 168 -3.42 10.25 -17.48
N PRO A 169 -2.60 10.46 -18.52
CA PRO A 169 -1.31 9.80 -18.66
C PRO A 169 -0.35 10.00 -17.47
N VAL A 170 -0.36 11.18 -16.85
CA VAL A 170 0.57 11.50 -15.76
C VAL A 170 0.16 10.75 -14.49
N LEU A 171 -1.12 10.85 -14.11
CA LEU A 171 -1.67 10.12 -12.98
C LEU A 171 -1.62 8.61 -13.20
N ARG A 172 -1.83 8.15 -14.44
CA ARG A 172 -1.75 6.74 -14.81
C ARG A 172 -0.35 6.15 -14.58
N THR A 173 0.69 6.77 -15.11
CA THR A 173 2.07 6.30 -14.91
C THR A 173 2.46 6.36 -13.43
N SER A 174 2.10 7.44 -12.75
CA SER A 174 2.31 7.57 -11.30
C SER A 174 1.61 6.46 -10.51
N ALA A 175 0.34 6.16 -10.85
CA ALA A 175 -0.44 5.09 -10.26
C ALA A 175 0.20 3.71 -10.48
N MET A 176 0.73 3.42 -11.69
CA MET A 176 1.40 2.17 -11.99
C MET A 176 2.61 1.94 -11.05
N HIS A 177 3.43 2.97 -10.83
CA HIS A 177 4.54 2.87 -9.88
C HIS A 177 4.05 2.74 -8.45
N GLN A 178 3.11 3.57 -7.99
CA GLN A 178 2.60 3.53 -6.63
C GLN A 178 1.98 2.18 -6.26
N MET A 179 1.24 1.55 -7.18
CA MET A 179 0.71 0.20 -6.98
C MET A 179 1.84 -0.81 -6.76
N LEU A 180 2.87 -0.80 -7.60
CA LEU A 180 3.98 -1.75 -7.52
C LEU A 180 4.89 -1.48 -6.32
N ASP A 181 5.13 -0.22 -5.98
CA ASP A 181 5.97 0.19 -4.85
C ASP A 181 5.30 -0.24 -3.53
N ARG A 182 3.97 -0.10 -3.43
CA ARG A 182 3.19 -0.60 -2.29
C ARG A 182 3.37 -2.11 -2.09
N GLU A 183 3.29 -2.89 -3.17
CA GLU A 183 3.47 -4.34 -3.08
C GLU A 183 4.96 -4.69 -2.81
N TYR A 184 5.91 -3.89 -3.32
CA TYR A 184 7.33 -4.06 -3.03
C TYR A 184 7.66 -3.84 -1.56
N GLU A 185 7.08 -2.82 -0.91
CA GLU A 185 7.27 -2.53 0.53
C GLU A 185 6.98 -3.76 1.41
N ILE A 186 5.95 -4.53 1.06
CA ILE A 186 5.49 -5.71 1.80
C ILE A 186 6.09 -7.04 1.31
N THR A 187 7.09 -7.02 0.42
CA THR A 187 7.73 -8.24 -0.12
C THR A 187 8.20 -9.16 1.00
N ASP A 188 8.92 -8.62 1.98
CA ASP A 188 9.47 -9.41 3.09
C ASP A 188 8.38 -10.06 3.95
N SER A 189 7.32 -9.30 4.27
CA SER A 189 6.15 -9.80 5.00
C SER A 189 5.46 -10.93 4.24
N SER A 190 5.37 -10.79 2.92
CA SER A 190 4.76 -11.77 2.02
C SER A 190 5.61 -13.04 1.91
N LEU A 191 6.94 -12.93 1.90
CA LEU A 191 7.84 -14.08 1.96
C LEU A 191 7.85 -14.75 3.34
N VAL A 192 7.66 -13.99 4.43
CA VAL A 192 7.44 -14.55 5.78
C VAL A 192 6.14 -15.35 5.82
N GLU A 193 5.03 -14.81 5.30
CA GLU A 193 3.74 -15.52 5.19
C GLU A 193 3.89 -16.83 4.41
N ALA A 194 4.65 -16.81 3.32
CA ALA A 194 4.90 -17.99 2.49
C ALA A 194 5.86 -19.00 3.14
N GLY A 195 6.60 -18.61 4.20
CA GLY A 195 7.63 -19.40 4.83
C GLY A 195 8.91 -19.51 4.01
N LEU A 196 9.21 -18.52 3.15
CA LEU A 196 10.32 -18.53 2.17
C LEU A 196 11.62 -17.89 2.67
N ILE A 197 11.69 -17.40 3.90
CA ILE A 197 12.83 -16.64 4.40
C ILE A 197 14.09 -17.51 4.55
N ASP A 198 14.00 -18.61 5.29
CA ASP A 198 15.14 -19.50 5.62
C ASP A 198 14.89 -20.95 5.17
N VAL A 199 14.45 -21.09 3.92
CA VAL A 199 14.18 -22.40 3.34
C VAL A 199 15.49 -23.09 2.95
N SER A 200 15.63 -24.35 3.35
CA SER A 200 16.69 -25.24 2.91
C SER A 200 16.12 -26.32 1.98
N GLY A 201 16.49 -26.26 0.70
CA GLY A 201 16.06 -27.23 -0.32
C GLY A 201 14.85 -26.78 -1.13
N GLU A 202 14.64 -27.43 -2.28
CA GLU A 202 13.58 -27.03 -3.22
C GLU A 202 12.17 -27.19 -2.63
N VAL A 203 11.32 -26.20 -2.88
CA VAL A 203 9.92 -26.21 -2.44
C VAL A 203 9.02 -25.91 -3.63
N GLN A 204 7.95 -26.70 -3.79
CA GLN A 204 6.70 -26.24 -4.39
C GLN A 204 5.60 -26.54 -3.41
N ARG A 205 4.69 -25.60 -3.27
CA ARG A 205 3.45 -25.85 -2.56
C ARG A 205 2.35 -24.99 -3.15
N HIS A 206 1.18 -25.60 -3.21
CA HIS A 206 -0.07 -24.94 -3.54
C HIS A 206 -0.96 -24.92 -2.31
N VAL A 207 -1.50 -23.75 -1.98
CA VAL A 207 -2.38 -23.58 -0.82
C VAL A 207 -3.64 -22.86 -1.25
N SER A 208 -4.80 -23.45 -0.97
CA SER A 208 -6.09 -22.81 -1.20
C SER A 208 -6.66 -22.34 0.14
N LYS A 209 -7.06 -21.07 0.24
CA LYS A 209 -7.60 -20.47 1.47
C LYS A 209 -8.88 -19.72 1.18
N TYR A 210 -9.87 -19.88 2.04
CA TYR A 210 -11.04 -19.00 2.03
C TYR A 210 -10.74 -17.72 2.78
N LEU A 211 -11.02 -16.58 2.15
CA LEU A 211 -10.99 -15.27 2.78
C LEU A 211 -12.26 -15.06 3.62
N HIS A 212 -12.23 -14.08 4.53
CA HIS A 212 -13.36 -13.73 5.40
C HIS A 212 -14.66 -13.39 4.64
N ASN A 213 -14.54 -12.98 3.38
CA ASN A 213 -15.66 -12.67 2.49
C ASN A 213 -16.16 -13.90 1.69
N GLY A 214 -15.70 -15.11 2.01
CA GLY A 214 -16.05 -16.35 1.32
C GLY A 214 -15.36 -16.56 -0.04
N THR A 215 -14.51 -15.63 -0.48
CA THR A 215 -13.77 -15.79 -1.75
C THR A 215 -12.60 -16.77 -1.58
N LEU A 216 -12.43 -17.70 -2.52
CA LEU A 216 -11.30 -18.63 -2.54
C LEU A 216 -10.05 -17.96 -3.15
N GLU A 217 -8.95 -18.02 -2.43
CA GLU A 217 -7.60 -17.59 -2.87
C GLU A 217 -6.69 -18.79 -3.07
N PHE A 218 -6.01 -18.82 -4.20
CA PHE A 218 -4.99 -19.80 -4.53
C PHE A 218 -3.61 -19.19 -4.35
N GLN A 219 -2.76 -19.87 -3.60
CA GLN A 219 -1.42 -19.44 -3.30
C GLN A 219 -0.42 -20.43 -3.91
N THR A 220 0.57 -19.91 -4.62
CA THR A 220 1.69 -20.70 -5.16
C THR A 220 2.97 -20.25 -4.47
N VAL A 221 3.66 -21.20 -3.84
CA VAL A 221 4.91 -20.98 -3.10
C VAL A 221 5.99 -21.83 -3.75
N VAL A 222 7.06 -21.19 -4.21
CA VAL A 222 8.18 -21.87 -4.86
C VAL A 222 9.49 -21.36 -4.28
N TYR A 223 10.36 -22.30 -3.93
CA TYR A 223 11.79 -22.04 -3.76
C TYR A 223 12.56 -22.97 -4.69
N SER A 224 13.50 -22.40 -5.45
CA SER A 224 14.40 -23.17 -6.30
C SER A 224 15.76 -22.51 -6.35
N ARG A 225 16.74 -23.27 -6.83
CA ARG A 225 18.12 -22.82 -6.97
C ARG A 225 18.57 -22.99 -8.40
N ALA A 226 19.24 -21.95 -8.90
CA ALA A 226 19.86 -21.93 -10.21
C ALA A 226 21.38 -21.79 -10.07
N TYR A 227 22.12 -22.58 -10.85
CA TYR A 227 23.59 -22.56 -10.89
C TYR A 227 24.11 -21.72 -12.06
N ILE A 228 23.53 -20.54 -12.25
CA ILE A 228 23.88 -19.59 -13.32
C ILE A 228 23.89 -18.15 -12.76
N PRO A 229 24.51 -17.18 -13.48
CA PRO A 229 24.59 -15.80 -13.04
C PRO A 229 23.22 -15.17 -12.74
N ILE A 230 23.17 -14.31 -11.72
CA ILE A 230 21.93 -13.68 -11.25
C ILE A 230 21.23 -12.86 -12.34
N ASP A 231 21.99 -12.17 -13.20
CA ASP A 231 21.44 -11.32 -14.26
C ASP A 231 20.68 -12.16 -15.30
N SER A 232 21.25 -13.28 -15.74
CA SER A 232 20.59 -14.24 -16.64
C SER A 232 19.30 -14.81 -16.03
N VAL A 233 19.31 -15.07 -14.72
CA VAL A 233 18.11 -15.54 -14.00
C VAL A 233 17.05 -14.44 -13.98
N ILE A 234 17.41 -13.21 -13.63
CA ILE A 234 16.48 -12.07 -13.57
C ILE A 234 15.84 -11.85 -14.94
N GLU A 235 16.62 -11.80 -16.02
CA GLU A 235 16.10 -11.57 -17.37
C GLU A 235 15.21 -12.72 -17.86
N SER A 236 15.60 -13.96 -17.58
CA SER A 236 14.80 -15.14 -17.96
C SER A 236 13.46 -15.15 -17.23
N VAL A 237 13.48 -14.92 -15.92
CA VAL A 237 12.27 -14.86 -15.09
C VAL A 237 11.41 -13.66 -15.47
N TRP A 238 12.01 -12.52 -15.79
CA TRP A 238 11.29 -11.33 -16.25
C TRP A 238 10.44 -11.63 -17.49
N LYS A 239 11.01 -12.31 -18.50
CA LYS A 239 10.26 -12.77 -19.69
C LYS A 239 9.14 -13.76 -19.34
N VAL A 240 9.38 -14.66 -18.39
CA VAL A 240 8.36 -15.62 -17.91
C VAL A 240 7.19 -14.88 -17.23
N MET A 241 7.47 -13.91 -16.36
CA MET A 241 6.46 -13.12 -15.63
C MET A 241 5.62 -12.23 -16.57
N GLN A 242 6.25 -11.73 -17.64
CA GLN A 242 5.56 -11.03 -18.71
C GLN A 242 4.71 -11.96 -19.58
N GLY A 243 5.01 -13.26 -19.63
CA GLY A 243 4.39 -14.19 -20.57
C GLY A 243 4.93 -14.04 -22.00
N THR A 244 6.18 -13.58 -22.14
CA THR A 244 6.90 -13.39 -23.42
C THR A 244 8.01 -14.43 -23.65
N ALA A 245 8.20 -15.37 -22.71
CA ALA A 245 9.17 -16.45 -22.84
C ALA A 245 8.77 -17.43 -23.94
N VAL A 246 9.34 -17.26 -25.13
CA VAL A 246 9.09 -18.12 -26.30
C VAL A 246 9.72 -19.50 -26.08
N GLY A 247 9.00 -20.55 -26.46
CA GLY A 247 9.49 -21.93 -26.41
C GLY A 247 9.45 -22.58 -25.03
N VAL A 248 8.83 -21.94 -24.02
CA VAL A 248 8.55 -22.57 -22.73
C VAL A 248 7.25 -23.38 -22.84
N PRO A 249 7.32 -24.73 -22.87
CA PRO A 249 6.11 -25.54 -22.91
C PRO A 249 5.28 -25.32 -21.63
N SER A 250 3.96 -25.42 -21.75
CA SER A 250 3.02 -25.32 -20.61
C SER A 250 3.06 -23.98 -19.86
N LEU A 251 3.57 -22.91 -20.47
CA LEU A 251 3.46 -21.58 -19.90
C LEU A 251 1.99 -21.16 -19.82
N ASN A 252 1.51 -20.94 -18.60
CA ASN A 252 0.14 -20.64 -18.27
C ASN A 252 -0.19 -19.14 -18.44
N ARG A 253 0.83 -18.29 -18.61
CA ARG A 253 0.68 -16.84 -18.84
C ARG A 253 1.16 -16.52 -20.25
N ARG A 254 0.32 -15.88 -21.04
CA ARG A 254 0.65 -15.46 -22.40
C ARG A 254 0.37 -13.98 -22.54
N SER A 255 1.38 -13.22 -22.96
CA SER A 255 1.18 -11.83 -23.34
C SER A 255 0.54 -11.76 -24.72
N LYS A 256 -0.47 -10.90 -24.84
CA LYS A 256 -0.97 -10.40 -26.11
C LYS A 256 -0.21 -9.13 -26.49
N GLU A 257 -0.01 -8.23 -25.53
CA GLU A 257 0.71 -6.98 -25.70
C GLU A 257 1.49 -6.63 -24.42
N VAL A 258 2.66 -6.01 -24.59
CA VAL A 258 3.49 -5.49 -23.50
C VAL A 258 3.73 -4.01 -23.73
N PHE A 259 3.19 -3.18 -22.85
CA PHE A 259 3.40 -1.74 -22.82
C PHE A 259 4.59 -1.44 -21.91
N VAL A 260 5.66 -0.91 -22.48
CA VAL A 260 6.83 -0.48 -21.71
C VAL A 260 6.51 0.88 -21.09
N VAL A 261 6.49 0.94 -19.76
CA VAL A 261 6.25 2.17 -19.00
C VAL A 261 7.58 2.91 -18.81
N ASP A 262 8.61 2.17 -18.39
CA ASP A 262 10.00 2.64 -18.30
C ASP A 262 10.98 1.46 -18.41
N THR A 263 12.26 1.68 -18.11
CA THR A 263 13.32 0.65 -18.16
C THR A 263 13.04 -0.59 -17.30
N ASN A 264 12.34 -0.42 -16.17
CA ASN A 264 12.12 -1.47 -15.17
C ASN A 264 10.65 -1.85 -14.97
N THR A 265 9.73 -1.17 -15.62
CA THR A 265 8.28 -1.28 -15.40
C THR A 265 7.57 -1.54 -16.72
N VAL A 266 6.71 -2.56 -16.70
CA VAL A 266 5.85 -2.89 -17.85
C VAL A 266 4.42 -3.11 -17.40
N TYR A 267 3.50 -2.85 -18.32
CA TYR A 267 2.11 -3.21 -18.22
C TYR A 267 1.79 -4.26 -19.28
N VAL A 268 1.24 -5.40 -18.88
CA VAL A 268 1.00 -6.55 -19.76
C VAL A 268 -0.49 -6.77 -19.92
N ASP A 269 -0.96 -6.79 -21.16
CA ASP A 269 -2.27 -7.32 -21.55
C ASP A 269 -2.11 -8.75 -22.08
N GLY A 270 -2.96 -9.67 -21.66
CA GLY A 270 -2.84 -11.07 -22.04
C GLY A 270 -3.82 -12.01 -21.37
N TRP A 271 -3.39 -13.26 -21.23
CA TRP A 271 -4.21 -14.36 -20.77
C TRP A 271 -3.51 -15.21 -19.72
N LEU A 272 -4.27 -15.65 -18.73
CA LEU A 272 -3.88 -16.67 -17.76
C LEU A 272 -4.72 -17.93 -17.98
N THR A 273 -4.08 -19.02 -18.42
CA THR A 273 -4.68 -20.35 -18.52
C THR A 273 -4.49 -21.08 -17.20
N HIS A 274 -5.54 -21.15 -16.39
CA HIS A 274 -5.50 -21.83 -15.09
C HIS A 274 -6.43 -23.06 -15.13
N PRO A 275 -6.27 -24.08 -14.27
CA PRO A 275 -7.21 -25.21 -14.24
C PRO A 275 -8.66 -24.85 -13.92
N LEU A 276 -8.93 -23.63 -13.47
CA LEU A 276 -10.28 -23.08 -13.30
C LEU A 276 -10.87 -22.46 -14.57
N GLY A 277 -10.08 -22.33 -15.63
CA GLY A 277 -10.46 -21.69 -16.87
C GLY A 277 -9.43 -20.69 -17.38
N ASN A 278 -9.79 -20.01 -18.46
CA ASN A 278 -8.97 -18.94 -19.02
C ASN A 278 -9.45 -17.60 -18.47
N PHE A 279 -8.49 -16.78 -18.04
CA PHE A 279 -8.73 -15.49 -17.44
C PHE A 279 -8.07 -14.38 -18.27
N GLN A 280 -8.77 -13.28 -18.47
CA GLN A 280 -8.14 -12.05 -18.95
C GLN A 280 -7.11 -11.58 -17.92
N ARG A 281 -5.91 -11.23 -18.37
CA ARG A 281 -4.79 -10.87 -17.49
C ARG A 281 -4.30 -9.47 -17.84
N ARG A 282 -4.38 -8.55 -16.88
CA ARG A 282 -3.79 -7.21 -16.99
C ARG A 282 -2.96 -6.90 -15.77
N VAL A 283 -1.66 -6.91 -15.98
CA VAL A 283 -0.70 -7.02 -14.88
C VAL A 283 0.43 -6.05 -15.08
N LEU A 284 0.66 -5.24 -14.06
CA LEU A 284 1.86 -4.44 -13.93
C LEU A 284 2.97 -5.33 -13.39
N CYS A 285 4.18 -5.18 -13.93
CA CYS A 285 5.37 -5.83 -13.41
C CYS A 285 6.50 -4.80 -13.29
N LYS A 286 7.26 -4.84 -12.19
CA LYS A 286 8.41 -3.97 -11.97
C LYS A 286 9.60 -4.71 -11.38
N LYS A 287 10.79 -4.44 -11.92
CA LYS A 287 12.09 -4.91 -11.41
C LYS A 287 12.67 -3.90 -10.43
N TYR A 288 13.08 -4.38 -9.26
CA TYR A 288 13.80 -3.63 -8.24
C TYR A 288 15.17 -4.28 -8.05
N ILE A 289 16.17 -3.70 -8.71
CA ILE A 289 17.55 -4.17 -8.69
C ILE A 289 18.32 -3.25 -7.75
N ASN A 290 18.57 -3.71 -6.53
CA ASN A 290 19.18 -2.87 -5.49
C ASN A 290 20.68 -3.12 -5.33
N ALA A 291 21.20 -4.28 -5.75
CA ALA A 291 22.59 -4.66 -5.60
C ALA A 291 22.98 -5.77 -6.59
N ALA A 292 24.28 -5.95 -6.84
CA ALA A 292 24.84 -7.02 -7.67
C ALA A 292 24.47 -8.45 -7.21
N HIS A 293 23.86 -8.59 -6.02
CA HIS A 293 23.55 -9.89 -5.41
C HIS A 293 22.07 -10.09 -5.10
N LYS A 294 21.18 -9.12 -5.41
CA LYS A 294 19.75 -9.25 -5.13
C LYS A 294 18.88 -8.44 -6.11
N GLY A 295 17.90 -9.13 -6.69
CA GLY A 295 16.84 -8.53 -7.49
C GLY A 295 15.46 -8.97 -7.01
N THR A 296 14.49 -8.07 -7.07
CA THR A 296 13.09 -8.38 -6.78
C THR A 296 12.23 -8.03 -7.99
N ILE A 297 11.33 -8.92 -8.37
CA ILE A 297 10.29 -8.66 -9.38
C ILE A 297 8.95 -8.73 -8.66
N VAL A 298 8.16 -7.68 -8.80
CA VAL A 298 6.80 -7.62 -8.26
C VAL A 298 5.84 -7.49 -9.42
N CYS A 299 4.79 -8.30 -9.41
CA CYS A 299 3.70 -8.16 -10.37
C CYS A 299 2.35 -8.03 -9.66
N ARG A 300 1.49 -7.15 -10.16
CA ARG A 300 0.17 -6.86 -9.59
C ARG A 300 -0.85 -6.63 -10.70
N SER A 301 -1.97 -7.36 -10.63
CA SER A 301 -3.11 -7.12 -11.51
C SER A 301 -3.84 -5.83 -11.14
N ILE A 302 -4.46 -5.22 -12.14
CA ILE A 302 -5.37 -4.08 -11.94
C ILE A 302 -6.82 -4.56 -11.84
N GLU A 303 -7.64 -3.83 -11.08
CA GLU A 303 -9.08 -4.11 -10.95
C GLU A 303 -9.89 -3.44 -12.06
N ASP A 304 -9.48 -2.26 -12.52
CA ASP A 304 -10.12 -1.54 -13.61
C ASP A 304 -9.13 -0.63 -14.35
N ASP A 305 -9.47 -0.28 -15.59
CA ASP A 305 -8.64 0.53 -16.48
C ASP A 305 -9.54 1.33 -17.42
N GLU A 306 -9.55 2.65 -17.24
CA GLU A 306 -10.43 3.54 -18.00
C GLU A 306 -10.10 3.60 -19.50
N LEU A 307 -8.85 3.33 -19.90
CA LEU A 307 -8.43 3.31 -21.31
C LEU A 307 -8.60 1.95 -21.97
N MET A 308 -8.38 0.90 -21.20
CA MET A 308 -8.48 -0.48 -21.68
C MET A 308 -9.35 -1.26 -20.70
N PRO A 309 -10.69 -1.14 -20.70
CA PRO A 309 -11.55 -1.83 -19.72
C PRO A 309 -11.69 -3.33 -20.01
N TYR A 310 -11.93 -4.14 -18.97
CA TYR A 310 -12.00 -5.60 -19.15
C TYR A 310 -13.23 -5.96 -19.99
N ASN A 311 -13.14 -7.01 -20.80
CA ASN A 311 -14.34 -7.56 -21.41
C ASN A 311 -15.22 -8.20 -20.35
N ASN A 312 -16.54 -8.21 -20.56
CA ASN A 312 -17.49 -8.81 -19.61
C ASN A 312 -17.25 -10.33 -19.44
N GLU A 313 -16.81 -11.00 -20.50
CA GLU A 313 -16.46 -12.43 -20.50
C GLU A 313 -15.21 -12.67 -21.36
N PRO A 314 -14.34 -13.64 -21.01
CA PRO A 314 -14.36 -14.48 -19.80
C PRO A 314 -13.93 -13.69 -18.53
N PRO A 315 -14.00 -14.26 -17.30
CA PRO A 315 -13.53 -13.58 -16.10
C PRO A 315 -12.06 -13.13 -16.19
N PHE A 316 -11.64 -12.23 -15.32
CA PHE A 316 -10.26 -11.73 -15.25
C PHE A 316 -9.52 -12.24 -14.01
N SER A 317 -8.19 -12.24 -14.07
CA SER A 317 -7.31 -12.68 -12.99
C SER A 317 -7.02 -11.54 -12.03
N ARG A 318 -7.31 -11.75 -10.74
CA ARG A 318 -6.77 -10.94 -9.65
C ARG A 318 -5.52 -11.63 -9.11
N GLU A 319 -4.35 -11.18 -9.52
CA GLU A 319 -3.08 -11.76 -9.13
C GLU A 319 -2.14 -10.74 -8.50
N VAL A 320 -1.36 -11.22 -7.53
CA VAL A 320 -0.21 -10.52 -7.01
C VAL A 320 0.91 -11.52 -6.79
N SER A 321 2.12 -11.16 -7.16
CA SER A 321 3.28 -12.02 -6.96
C SER A 321 4.53 -11.25 -6.62
N TRP A 322 5.35 -11.88 -5.78
CA TRP A 322 6.65 -11.44 -5.33
C TRP A 322 7.66 -12.50 -5.70
N LEU A 323 8.67 -12.10 -6.44
CA LEU A 323 9.80 -12.94 -6.78
C LEU A 323 11.08 -12.27 -6.32
N THR A 324 11.87 -12.95 -5.50
CA THR A 324 13.22 -12.48 -5.14
C THR A 324 14.25 -13.45 -5.63
N VAL A 325 15.29 -12.89 -6.24
CA VAL A 325 16.49 -13.59 -6.69
C VAL A 325 17.64 -13.08 -5.85
N GLU A 326 18.39 -13.98 -5.21
CA GLU A 326 19.53 -13.61 -4.37
C GLU A 326 20.70 -14.57 -4.56
N VAL A 327 21.92 -14.03 -4.58
CA VAL A 327 23.14 -14.84 -4.59
C VAL A 327 23.40 -15.34 -3.17
N ASN A 328 23.50 -16.65 -3.00
CA ASN A 328 23.80 -17.26 -1.72
C ASN A 328 25.32 -17.30 -1.45
N ASN A 329 25.70 -17.70 -0.24
CA ASN A 329 27.11 -17.74 0.20
C ASN A 329 28.00 -18.66 -0.67
N ASN A 330 27.41 -19.60 -1.40
CA ASN A 330 28.12 -20.52 -2.28
C ASN A 330 28.24 -19.99 -3.72
N GLY A 331 27.76 -18.77 -3.98
CA GLY A 331 27.73 -18.16 -5.32
C GLY A 331 26.60 -18.66 -6.20
N TRP A 332 25.65 -19.45 -5.68
CA TRP A 332 24.48 -19.91 -6.44
C TRP A 332 23.34 -18.91 -6.31
N THR A 333 22.42 -18.96 -7.27
CA THR A 333 21.28 -18.05 -7.32
C THR A 333 20.04 -18.72 -6.73
N ASP A 334 19.56 -18.22 -5.60
CA ASP A 334 18.34 -18.67 -4.96
C ASP A 334 17.14 -17.87 -5.49
N LEU A 335 16.07 -18.56 -5.87
CA LEU A 335 14.81 -17.99 -6.34
C LEU A 335 13.71 -18.31 -5.33
N LYS A 336 13.02 -17.26 -4.88
CA LYS A 336 11.84 -17.35 -4.01
C LYS A 336 10.68 -16.69 -4.71
N PHE A 337 9.60 -17.43 -4.91
CA PHE A 337 8.41 -16.95 -5.59
C PHE A 337 7.19 -17.23 -4.73
N PHE A 338 6.40 -16.19 -4.52
CA PHE A 338 5.11 -16.28 -3.88
C PHE A 338 4.07 -15.56 -4.71
N GLU A 339 2.97 -16.23 -5.00
CA GLU A 339 1.86 -15.68 -5.76
C GLU A 339 0.54 -15.96 -5.05
N LYS A 340 -0.38 -14.99 -5.15
CA LYS A 340 -1.77 -15.12 -4.78
C LYS A 340 -2.63 -14.85 -6.01
N PHE A 341 -3.56 -15.73 -6.30
CA PHE A 341 -4.47 -15.67 -7.42
C PHE A 341 -5.93 -15.84 -6.97
N ARG A 342 -6.81 -15.02 -7.53
CA ARG A 342 -8.27 -15.11 -7.39
C ARG A 342 -8.94 -14.81 -8.73
N PRO A 343 -10.01 -15.53 -9.09
CA PRO A 343 -10.82 -15.13 -10.24
C PRO A 343 -11.67 -13.89 -9.90
N SER A 344 -11.99 -13.08 -10.92
CA SER A 344 -12.83 -11.89 -10.73
C SER A 344 -14.26 -12.23 -10.29
N HIS A 345 -14.77 -13.34 -10.83
CA HIS A 345 -16.03 -13.96 -10.45
C HIS A 345 -15.77 -15.39 -9.98
N TRP A 346 -16.22 -15.70 -8.78
CA TRP A 346 -16.24 -17.04 -8.21
C TRP A 346 -17.67 -17.58 -8.26
N SER A 347 -17.88 -18.76 -8.85
CA SER A 347 -19.15 -19.47 -8.74
C SER A 347 -18.98 -20.64 -7.77
N GLU A 348 -19.87 -20.76 -6.79
CA GLU A 348 -19.90 -21.88 -5.83
C GLU A 348 -20.07 -23.25 -6.51
N THR A 349 -20.46 -23.27 -7.78
CA THR A 349 -20.53 -24.46 -8.63
C THR A 349 -19.16 -25.02 -9.02
N ASN A 350 -18.07 -24.24 -8.87
CA ASN A 350 -16.71 -24.64 -9.19
C ASN A 350 -15.95 -25.12 -7.95
N ILE A 351 -16.53 -26.08 -7.21
CA ILE A 351 -15.84 -26.71 -6.08
C ILE A 351 -14.62 -27.47 -6.63
N PRO A 352 -13.41 -27.24 -6.09
CA PRO A 352 -12.22 -27.99 -6.47
C PRO A 352 -12.44 -29.49 -6.26
N THR A 353 -12.53 -30.27 -7.34
CA THR A 353 -12.59 -31.73 -7.27
C THR A 353 -11.19 -32.31 -7.04
N SER A 354 -11.08 -33.55 -6.57
CA SER A 354 -9.78 -34.23 -6.43
C SER A 354 -9.01 -34.30 -7.76
N HIS A 355 -9.73 -34.48 -8.87
CA HIS A 355 -9.19 -34.41 -10.22
C HIS A 355 -8.58 -33.03 -10.54
N TRP A 356 -9.26 -31.96 -10.13
CA TRP A 356 -8.77 -30.60 -10.31
C TRP A 356 -7.46 -30.35 -9.56
N ILE A 357 -7.35 -30.80 -8.30
CA ILE A 357 -6.14 -30.64 -7.48
C ILE A 357 -4.95 -31.31 -8.17
N LYS A 358 -5.16 -32.55 -8.64
CA LYS A 358 -4.14 -33.32 -9.34
C LYS A 358 -3.71 -32.66 -10.65
N ALA A 359 -4.67 -32.20 -11.47
CA ALA A 359 -4.38 -31.50 -12.72
C ALA A 359 -3.61 -30.18 -12.49
N PHE A 360 -3.91 -29.47 -11.41
CA PHE A 360 -3.18 -28.26 -11.04
C PHE A 360 -1.76 -28.56 -10.59
N GLU A 361 -1.58 -29.57 -9.73
CA GLU A 361 -0.25 -29.97 -9.27
C GLU A 361 0.63 -30.46 -10.43
N GLU A 362 0.10 -31.33 -11.30
CA GLU A 362 0.79 -31.80 -12.50
C GLU A 362 1.13 -30.65 -13.46
N GLY A 363 0.16 -29.79 -13.77
CA GLY A 363 0.36 -28.63 -14.65
C GLY A 363 1.39 -27.64 -14.10
N SER A 364 1.37 -27.42 -12.78
CA SER A 364 2.31 -26.55 -12.10
C SER A 364 3.72 -27.13 -12.04
N GLN A 365 3.85 -28.46 -11.88
CA GLN A 365 5.14 -29.13 -11.93
C GLN A 365 5.74 -29.07 -13.33
N LEU A 366 4.95 -29.36 -14.37
CA LEU A 366 5.36 -29.22 -15.76
C LEU A 366 5.81 -27.79 -16.09
N MET A 367 5.04 -26.79 -15.66
CA MET A 367 5.42 -25.39 -15.80
C MET A 367 6.76 -25.11 -15.12
N ARG A 368 6.94 -25.58 -13.89
CA ARG A 368 8.17 -25.32 -13.14
C ARG A 368 9.38 -25.91 -13.84
N ASP A 369 9.29 -27.15 -14.30
CA ASP A 369 10.38 -27.84 -14.98
C ASP A 369 10.70 -27.16 -16.31
N ALA A 370 9.67 -26.72 -17.05
CA ALA A 370 9.83 -25.95 -18.28
C ALA A 370 10.52 -24.59 -18.03
N VAL A 371 10.10 -23.86 -17.00
CA VAL A 371 10.70 -22.57 -16.63
C VAL A 371 12.14 -22.76 -16.15
N LYS A 372 12.43 -23.77 -15.34
CA LYS A 372 13.80 -24.11 -14.94
C LYS A 372 14.66 -24.40 -16.18
N GLY A 373 14.19 -25.27 -17.07
CA GLY A 373 14.89 -25.60 -18.30
C GLY A 373 15.16 -24.37 -19.16
N TYR A 374 14.18 -23.47 -19.30
CA TYR A 374 14.34 -22.20 -19.99
C TYR A 374 15.43 -21.32 -19.38
N ILE A 375 15.41 -21.13 -18.05
CA ILE A 375 16.41 -20.34 -17.32
C ILE A 375 17.82 -20.90 -17.56
N TYR A 376 18.01 -22.22 -17.44
CA TYR A 376 19.31 -22.85 -17.68
C TYR A 376 19.78 -22.69 -19.13
N ASN A 377 18.88 -22.88 -20.10
CA ASN A 377 19.22 -22.75 -21.52
C ASN A 377 19.62 -21.31 -21.89
N GLN A 378 18.91 -20.30 -21.36
CA GLN A 378 19.27 -18.88 -21.60
C GLN A 378 20.61 -18.52 -20.96
N GLY A 379 20.88 -18.98 -19.73
CA GLY A 379 22.14 -18.72 -19.05
C GLY A 379 23.38 -19.33 -19.74
N GLN A 380 23.22 -20.45 -20.43
CA GLN A 380 24.30 -21.06 -21.23
C GLN A 380 24.60 -20.29 -22.53
N VAL A 381 23.59 -19.70 -23.17
CA VAL A 381 23.78 -18.92 -24.40
C VAL A 381 24.56 -17.63 -24.12
N GLU A 382 24.30 -16.98 -22.99
CA GLU A 382 24.99 -15.74 -22.59
C GLU A 382 26.46 -16.00 -22.17
N THR A 383 26.78 -17.17 -21.62
CA THR A 383 28.16 -17.54 -21.24
C THR A 383 29.06 -17.89 -22.43
N HIS A 384 28.50 -18.18 -23.61
CA HIS A 384 29.25 -18.44 -24.84
C HIS A 384 29.43 -17.21 -25.74
N GLN A 385 28.84 -16.07 -25.38
CA GLN A 385 28.95 -14.80 -26.11
C GLN A 385 29.88 -13.77 -25.44
N LEU A 386 30.45 -14.12 -24.28
CA LEU A 386 31.56 -13.45 -23.61
C LEU A 386 32.86 -14.23 -23.87
#